data_AF-A0A3A0DGR7-F1
#
_entry.id   AF-A0A3A0DGR7-F1
#
_cell.length_a   1.000
_cell.length_b   1.000
_cell.length_c   1.000
_cell.angle_alpha   90.00
_cell.angle_beta   90.00
_cell.angle_gamma   90.00
#
_symmetry.space_group_name_H-M   'P 1'
#
loop_
_entity.id
_entity.type
_entity.pdbx_description
1 polymer ?
#
loop_
_entity_poly.entity_id
_entity_poly.type
_entity_poly.pdbx_seq_one_letter_code
_entity_poly.pdbx_strand_id
1 'polypeptide(L)'
;MNSVLVKIWIAVLLAAIGAYGVFTALRMGGYFAAEDQPTEPAPKIVELKPGEDILTSLADVKLVERSGANLRWSELKGQPWVANIFFATCPKECILISHQVRLLQHNTVGVRFVSITCDPERDTPDALQKYAQQYQADPQRWFFATGDMQQIQRASEAIFGFGVKRVEHAPYLALIDRDGKFVGMYSGISTQSMEELRAELAKLLSPDRPQDAGRNAPAQETASKDP
;
A
#
# COMPACT_ATOMS: atom_id res chain seq x y z
N MET A 1 20.51 -73.96 -2.51
CA MET A 1 19.82 -72.72 -2.94
C MET A 1 20.22 -72.45 -4.39
N ASN A 2 19.29 -72.57 -5.35
CA ASN A 2 19.63 -72.64 -6.77
C ASN A 2 20.26 -71.33 -7.27
N SER A 3 21.51 -71.38 -7.74
CA SER A 3 22.24 -70.24 -8.33
C SER A 3 21.46 -69.55 -9.45
N VAL A 4 20.62 -70.29 -10.17
CA VAL A 4 19.72 -69.77 -11.20
C VAL A 4 18.66 -68.83 -10.62
N LEU A 5 18.05 -69.18 -9.48
CA LEU A 5 17.06 -68.33 -8.80
C LEU A 5 17.70 -67.02 -8.30
N VAL A 6 18.93 -67.07 -7.78
CA VAL A 6 19.66 -65.88 -7.33
C VAL A 6 19.94 -64.92 -8.50
N LYS A 7 20.36 -65.46 -9.65
CA LYS A 7 20.60 -64.66 -10.86
C LYS A 7 19.33 -64.02 -11.41
N ILE A 8 18.20 -64.73 -11.35
CA ILE A 8 16.88 -64.20 -11.75
C ILE A 8 16.49 -63.03 -10.84
N TRP A 9 16.63 -63.16 -9.53
CA TRP A 9 16.28 -62.08 -8.59
C TRP A 9 17.19 -60.85 -8.72
N ILE A 10 18.48 -61.03 -9.01
CA ILE A 10 19.40 -59.91 -9.29
C ILE A 10 18.98 -59.16 -10.56
N ALA A 11 18.61 -59.89 -11.63
CA ALA A 11 18.17 -59.26 -12.87
C ALA A 11 16.86 -58.46 -12.67
N VAL A 12 15.91 -59.01 -11.90
CA VAL A 12 14.66 -58.33 -11.56
C VAL A 12 14.92 -57.06 -10.73
N LEU A 13 15.83 -57.12 -9.75
CA LEU A 13 16.21 -55.96 -8.93
C LEU A 13 16.83 -54.84 -9.78
N LEU A 14 17.75 -55.18 -10.68
CA LEU A 14 18.39 -54.20 -11.58
C LEU A 14 17.39 -53.55 -12.52
N ALA A 15 16.44 -54.33 -13.07
CA ALA A 15 15.36 -53.79 -13.90
C ALA A 15 14.45 -52.84 -13.11
N ALA A 16 14.11 -53.17 -11.86
CA ALA A 16 13.30 -52.32 -11.00
C ALA A 16 14.00 -50.99 -10.64
N ILE A 17 15.30 -51.03 -10.34
CA ILE A 17 16.09 -49.82 -10.07
C ILE A 17 16.17 -48.94 -11.32
N GLY A 18 16.42 -49.53 -12.49
CA GLY A 18 16.42 -48.81 -13.76
C GLY A 18 15.07 -48.15 -14.05
N ALA A 19 13.96 -48.87 -13.88
CA ALA A 19 12.62 -48.34 -14.06
C ALA A 19 12.29 -47.22 -13.05
N TYR A 20 12.72 -47.37 -11.79
CA TYR A 20 12.54 -46.33 -10.77
C TYR A 20 13.36 -45.09 -11.09
N GLY A 21 14.61 -45.23 -11.54
CA GLY A 21 15.46 -44.11 -11.97
C GLY A 21 14.89 -43.35 -13.18
N VAL A 22 14.32 -44.07 -14.15
CA VAL A 22 13.63 -43.45 -15.29
C VAL A 22 12.35 -42.74 -14.84
N PHE A 23 11.57 -43.35 -13.95
CA PHE A 23 10.35 -42.75 -13.40
C PHE A 23 10.64 -41.49 -12.58
N THR A 24 11.68 -41.50 -11.75
CA THR A 24 12.10 -40.31 -10.99
C THR A 24 12.63 -39.22 -11.92
N ALA A 25 13.44 -39.55 -12.93
CA ALA A 25 13.91 -38.58 -13.92
C ALA A 25 12.75 -37.93 -14.71
N LEU A 26 11.74 -38.71 -15.11
CA LEU A 26 10.55 -38.19 -15.79
C LEU A 26 9.69 -37.31 -14.88
N ARG A 27 9.58 -37.64 -13.58
CA ARG A 27 8.90 -36.76 -12.61
C ARG A 27 9.69 -35.49 -12.29
N MET A 28 11.01 -35.56 -12.24
CA MET A 28 11.88 -34.41 -11.95
C MET A 28 12.00 -33.47 -13.15
N GLY A 29 11.89 -33.98 -14.39
CA GLY A 29 11.83 -33.14 -15.60
C GLY A 29 10.65 -32.16 -15.60
N GLY A 30 9.55 -32.48 -14.91
CA GLY A 30 8.43 -31.56 -14.68
C GLY A 30 8.65 -30.54 -13.57
N TYR A 31 9.62 -30.78 -12.67
CA TYR A 31 9.97 -29.84 -11.59
C TYR A 31 10.85 -28.68 -12.09
N PHE A 32 11.71 -28.92 -13.08
CA PHE A 32 12.54 -27.86 -13.68
C PHE A 32 11.80 -27.02 -14.74
N ALA A 33 10.64 -27.47 -15.21
CA ALA A 33 9.81 -26.73 -16.17
C ALA A 33 8.86 -25.71 -15.51
N ALA A 34 8.89 -25.57 -14.18
CA ALA A 34 8.06 -24.61 -13.44
C ALA A 34 8.73 -23.24 -13.25
N GLU A 35 9.96 -23.05 -13.74
CA GLU A 35 10.76 -21.84 -13.53
C GLU A 35 10.93 -21.04 -14.83
N ASP A 36 9.84 -20.83 -15.56
CA ASP A 36 9.78 -19.89 -16.69
C ASP A 36 8.50 -19.06 -16.62
N GLN A 37 8.15 -18.62 -15.40
CA GLN A 37 7.28 -17.46 -15.26
C GLN A 37 8.10 -16.25 -15.75
N PRO A 38 7.62 -15.46 -16.72
CA PRO A 38 8.29 -14.23 -17.10
C PRO A 38 8.49 -13.43 -15.82
N THR A 39 9.74 -13.21 -15.42
CA THR A 39 10.02 -12.29 -14.33
C THR A 39 9.58 -10.93 -14.83
N GLU A 40 8.36 -10.51 -14.47
CA GLU A 40 7.93 -9.14 -14.67
C GLU A 40 9.06 -8.22 -14.20
N PRO A 41 9.45 -7.23 -15.00
CA PRO A 41 10.54 -6.34 -14.65
C PRO A 41 10.31 -5.77 -13.25
N ALA A 42 11.39 -5.69 -12.47
CA ALA A 42 11.34 -5.12 -11.13
C ALA A 42 10.61 -3.77 -11.18
N PRO A 43 9.70 -3.49 -10.22
CA PRO A 43 8.93 -2.26 -10.24
C PRO A 43 9.88 -1.07 -10.32
N LYS A 44 9.63 -0.18 -11.28
CA LYS A 44 10.44 1.00 -11.49
C LYS A 44 10.19 1.96 -10.32
N ILE A 45 11.16 2.08 -9.42
CA ILE A 45 11.09 3.04 -8.31
C ILE A 45 11.34 4.44 -8.90
N VAL A 46 10.31 5.27 -8.85
CA VAL A 46 10.35 6.70 -9.16
C VAL A 46 10.62 7.44 -7.86
N GLU A 47 11.69 8.24 -7.84
CA GLU A 47 11.98 9.12 -6.70
C GLU A 47 11.01 10.31 -6.74
N LEU A 48 10.04 10.34 -5.83
CA LEU A 48 9.11 11.48 -5.68
C LEU A 48 9.83 12.68 -5.07
N LYS A 49 9.60 13.86 -5.66
CA LYS A 49 10.18 15.11 -5.16
C LYS A 49 9.15 15.90 -4.34
N PRO A 50 9.57 16.55 -3.25
CA PRO A 50 8.69 17.48 -2.54
C PRO A 50 8.07 18.52 -3.50
N GLY A 51 6.76 18.73 -3.39
CA GLY A 51 5.99 19.62 -4.25
C GLY A 51 5.31 18.97 -5.47
N GLU A 52 5.55 17.67 -5.72
CA GLU A 52 4.88 16.93 -6.79
C GLU A 52 3.37 16.82 -6.56
N ASP A 53 2.57 16.94 -7.63
CA ASP A 53 1.10 17.00 -7.54
C ASP A 53 0.46 15.61 -7.51
N ILE A 54 0.25 15.09 -6.31
CA ILE A 54 -0.25 13.73 -6.10
C ILE A 54 -1.75 13.65 -6.38
N LEU A 55 -2.54 14.65 -5.98
CA LEU A 55 -3.99 14.63 -6.22
C LEU A 55 -4.34 14.67 -7.70
N THR A 56 -3.56 15.39 -8.52
CA THR A 56 -3.76 15.39 -9.97
C THR A 56 -3.44 14.03 -10.57
N SER A 57 -2.35 13.38 -10.14
CA SER A 57 -1.98 12.03 -10.57
C SER A 57 -2.99 10.95 -10.16
N LEU A 58 -3.82 11.22 -9.15
CA LEU A 58 -4.88 10.32 -8.67
C LEU A 58 -6.26 10.61 -9.27
N ALA A 59 -6.43 11.66 -10.09
CA ALA A 59 -7.74 12.16 -10.49
C ALA A 59 -8.63 11.11 -11.21
N ASP A 60 -8.02 10.20 -11.94
CA ASP A 60 -8.67 9.12 -12.68
C ASP A 60 -8.51 7.73 -12.03
N VAL A 61 -7.85 7.65 -10.87
CA VAL A 61 -7.69 6.42 -10.09
C VAL A 61 -8.96 6.15 -9.29
N LYS A 62 -9.54 4.95 -9.48
CA LYS A 62 -10.81 4.56 -8.84
C LYS A 62 -10.58 3.46 -7.82
N LEU A 63 -10.77 3.82 -6.54
CA LEU A 63 -10.78 2.88 -5.43
C LEU A 63 -12.14 2.93 -4.72
N VAL A 64 -12.45 1.87 -4.00
CA VAL A 64 -13.66 1.68 -3.20
C VAL A 64 -13.28 1.75 -1.73
N GLU A 65 -13.97 2.59 -0.98
CA GLU A 65 -13.80 2.76 0.46
C GLU A 65 -14.54 1.65 1.23
N ARG A 66 -14.19 1.35 2.49
CA ARG A 66 -14.85 0.31 3.32
C ARG A 66 -16.37 0.45 3.43
N SER A 67 -16.91 1.65 3.25
CA SER A 67 -18.35 1.94 3.15
C SER A 67 -19.02 1.37 1.89
N GLY A 68 -18.23 0.92 0.90
CA GLY A 68 -18.69 0.50 -0.42
C GLY A 68 -18.84 1.65 -1.43
N ALA A 69 -18.64 2.90 -1.00
CA ALA A 69 -18.63 4.05 -1.90
C ALA A 69 -17.28 4.21 -2.60
N ASN A 70 -17.26 4.92 -3.74
CA ASN A 70 -15.99 5.29 -4.38
C ASN A 70 -15.23 6.29 -3.49
N LEU A 71 -13.93 6.03 -3.27
CA LEU A 71 -13.05 7.01 -2.64
C LEU A 71 -12.89 8.21 -3.56
N ARG A 72 -13.24 9.40 -3.07
CA ARG A 72 -13.10 10.65 -3.82
C ARG A 72 -11.84 11.38 -3.36
N TRP A 73 -10.75 11.28 -4.12
CA TRP A 73 -9.48 11.96 -3.80
C TRP A 73 -9.63 13.46 -3.57
N SER A 74 -10.57 14.10 -4.27
CA SER A 74 -10.93 15.51 -4.07
C SER A 74 -11.35 15.82 -2.64
N GLU A 75 -11.91 14.85 -1.92
CA GLU A 75 -12.31 15.02 -0.52
C GLU A 75 -11.10 15.20 0.38
N LEU A 76 -9.91 14.71 0.02
CA LEU A 76 -8.69 14.89 0.81
C LEU A 76 -8.16 16.33 0.75
N LYS A 77 -8.52 17.10 -0.28
CA LYS A 77 -8.12 18.50 -0.43
C LYS A 77 -8.58 19.36 0.75
N GLY A 78 -7.76 20.35 1.10
CA GLY A 78 -8.01 21.28 2.20
C GLY A 78 -7.48 20.83 3.56
N GLN A 79 -7.00 19.58 3.68
CA GLN A 79 -6.35 19.07 4.88
C GLN A 79 -5.08 18.29 4.49
N PRO A 80 -3.99 18.37 5.27
CA PRO A 80 -2.91 17.42 5.11
C PRO A 80 -3.43 15.99 5.33
N TRP A 81 -2.86 15.03 4.61
CA TRP A 81 -3.24 13.64 4.73
C TRP A 81 -2.03 12.72 4.66
N VAL A 82 -2.16 11.58 5.34
CA VAL A 82 -1.13 10.55 5.40
C VAL A 82 -1.65 9.28 4.74
N ALA A 83 -0.84 8.70 3.87
CA ALA A 83 -1.17 7.49 3.14
C ALA A 83 -0.28 6.32 3.56
N ASN A 84 -0.81 5.10 3.55
CA ASN A 84 -0.01 3.89 3.69
C ASN A 84 -0.58 2.75 2.85
N ILE A 85 0.29 1.82 2.45
CA ILE A 85 -0.11 0.52 1.90
C ILE A 85 -0.15 -0.50 3.04
N PHE A 86 -1.13 -1.40 3.02
CA PHE A 86 -1.24 -2.48 4.01
C PHE A 86 -1.95 -3.70 3.42
N PHE A 87 -2.13 -4.74 4.22
CA PHE A 87 -3.17 -5.75 3.99
C PHE A 87 -3.64 -6.27 5.36
N ALA A 88 -4.93 -6.58 5.49
CA ALA A 88 -5.57 -6.75 6.80
C ALA A 88 -5.04 -7.97 7.59
N THR A 89 -4.59 -9.02 6.89
CA THR A 89 -4.07 -10.25 7.51
C THR A 89 -2.55 -10.26 7.70
N CYS A 90 -1.88 -9.11 7.60
CA CYS A 90 -0.44 -9.02 7.78
C CYS A 90 -0.03 -9.32 9.23
N PRO A 91 0.85 -10.30 9.47
CA PRO A 91 1.23 -10.69 10.83
C PRO A 91 2.34 -9.83 11.46
N LYS A 92 2.85 -8.82 10.76
CA LYS A 92 4.09 -8.10 11.12
C LYS A 92 3.92 -6.57 11.10
N GLU A 93 4.52 -5.89 10.13
CA GLU A 93 4.74 -4.43 10.14
C GLU A 93 3.44 -3.63 10.03
N CYS A 94 2.44 -4.14 9.31
CA CYS A 94 1.15 -3.45 9.19
C CYS A 94 0.46 -3.24 10.53
N ILE A 95 0.65 -4.14 11.50
CA ILE A 95 0.10 -3.97 12.86
C ILE A 95 0.70 -2.71 13.50
N LEU A 96 2.01 -2.55 13.41
CA LEU A 96 2.73 -1.39 13.95
C LEU A 96 2.29 -0.10 13.24
N ILE A 97 2.21 -0.11 11.91
CA ILE A 97 1.82 1.06 11.11
C ILE A 97 0.40 1.49 11.46
N SER A 98 -0.56 0.57 11.48
CA SER A 98 -1.95 0.87 11.85
C SER A 98 -2.05 1.40 13.28
N HIS A 99 -1.23 0.92 14.21
CA HIS A 99 -1.12 1.53 15.54
C HIS A 99 -0.57 2.96 15.50
N GLN A 100 0.46 3.24 14.70
CA GLN A 100 0.99 4.60 14.55
C GLN A 100 -0.05 5.55 13.94
N VAL A 101 -0.77 5.12 12.90
CA VAL A 101 -1.82 5.94 12.27
C VAL A 101 -2.96 6.20 13.26
N ARG A 102 -3.34 5.21 14.08
CA ARG A 102 -4.30 5.40 15.17
C ARG A 102 -3.82 6.46 16.17
N LEU A 103 -2.55 6.44 16.56
CA LEU A 103 -1.97 7.45 17.46
C LEU A 103 -1.95 8.84 16.82
N LEU A 104 -1.59 8.93 15.53
CA LEU A 104 -1.65 10.20 14.78
C LEU A 104 -3.09 10.72 14.74
N GLN A 105 -4.08 9.88 14.43
CA GLN A 105 -5.50 10.26 14.43
C GLN A 105 -5.94 10.82 15.78
N HIS A 106 -5.53 10.19 16.89
CA HIS A 106 -5.89 10.61 18.24
C HIS A 106 -5.23 11.92 18.65
N ASN A 107 -3.96 12.11 18.31
CA ASN A 107 -3.15 13.25 18.76
C ASN A 107 -3.23 14.47 17.84
N THR A 108 -3.88 14.36 16.68
CA THR A 108 -3.99 15.45 15.70
C THR A 108 -5.45 15.67 15.30
N VAL A 109 -5.78 16.93 15.01
CA VAL A 109 -7.05 17.33 14.38
C VAL A 109 -6.74 17.96 13.02
N GLY A 110 -7.67 17.89 12.07
CA GLY A 110 -7.47 18.45 10.74
C GLY A 110 -6.50 17.66 9.86
N VAL A 111 -6.27 16.38 10.17
CA VAL A 111 -5.48 15.44 9.36
C VAL A 111 -6.38 14.29 8.92
N ARG A 112 -6.25 13.90 7.66
CA ARG A 112 -6.88 12.71 7.06
C ARG A 112 -5.88 11.58 6.87
N PHE A 113 -6.38 10.37 6.76
CA PHE A 113 -5.60 9.15 6.62
C PHE A 113 -6.22 8.27 5.54
N VAL A 114 -5.38 7.67 4.71
CA VAL A 114 -5.81 6.74 3.67
C VAL A 114 -4.95 5.49 3.73
N SER A 115 -5.55 4.37 4.11
CA SER A 115 -4.90 3.07 4.08
C SER A 115 -5.41 2.29 2.87
N ILE A 116 -4.52 1.92 1.96
CA ILE A 116 -4.86 1.21 0.72
C ILE A 116 -4.38 -0.23 0.82
N THR A 117 -5.27 -1.20 0.61
CA THR A 117 -4.87 -2.61 0.64
C THR A 117 -4.07 -3.02 -0.61
N CYS A 118 -3.08 -3.89 -0.46
CA CYS A 118 -2.41 -4.61 -1.56
C CYS A 118 -2.89 -6.06 -1.72
N ASP A 119 -3.93 -6.49 -0.99
CA ASP A 119 -4.59 -7.82 -1.12
C ASP A 119 -6.11 -7.68 -1.33
N PRO A 120 -6.56 -7.04 -2.43
CA PRO A 120 -7.98 -6.72 -2.65
C PRO A 120 -8.90 -7.95 -2.76
N GLU A 121 -8.35 -9.13 -3.08
CA GLU A 121 -9.13 -10.38 -3.12
C GLU A 121 -9.67 -10.79 -1.75
N ARG A 122 -8.94 -10.48 -0.67
CA ARG A 122 -9.33 -10.82 0.71
C ARG A 122 -9.89 -9.61 1.44
N ASP A 123 -9.32 -8.45 1.17
CA ASP A 123 -9.66 -7.18 1.81
C ASP A 123 -10.84 -6.51 1.10
N THR A 124 -11.99 -7.20 1.14
CA THR A 124 -13.30 -6.67 0.72
C THR A 124 -13.74 -5.48 1.59
N PRO A 125 -14.68 -4.62 1.14
CA PRO A 125 -15.18 -3.52 1.96
C PRO A 125 -15.64 -3.95 3.36
N ASP A 126 -16.34 -5.09 3.47
CA ASP A 126 -16.78 -5.65 4.76
C ASP A 126 -15.59 -6.08 5.66
N ALA A 127 -14.55 -6.67 5.07
CA ALA A 127 -13.33 -7.03 5.80
C ALA A 127 -12.60 -5.78 6.29
N LEU A 128 -12.50 -4.75 5.43
CA LEU A 128 -11.92 -3.47 5.78
C LEU A 128 -12.71 -2.72 6.85
N GLN A 129 -14.04 -2.85 6.84
CA GLN A 129 -14.91 -2.28 7.89
C GLN A 129 -14.62 -2.91 9.26
N LYS A 130 -14.44 -4.23 9.32
CA LYS A 130 -14.05 -4.93 10.55
C LYS A 130 -12.64 -4.53 11.00
N TYR A 131 -11.68 -4.43 10.07
CA TYR A 131 -10.32 -4.01 10.37
C TYR A 131 -10.30 -2.57 10.94
N ALA A 132 -11.00 -1.64 10.30
CA ALA A 132 -11.13 -0.26 10.76
C ALA A 132 -11.70 -0.15 12.19
N GLN A 133 -12.69 -0.98 12.53
CA GLN A 133 -13.28 -1.01 13.87
C GLN A 133 -12.25 -1.42 14.94
N GLN A 134 -11.36 -2.36 14.64
CA GLN A 134 -10.30 -2.79 15.57
C GLN A 134 -9.38 -1.62 15.96
N TYR A 135 -9.12 -0.71 15.03
CA TYR A 135 -8.28 0.47 15.25
C TYR A 135 -9.08 1.71 15.66
N GLN A 136 -10.40 1.61 15.83
CA GLN A 136 -11.27 2.74 16.16
C GLN A 136 -11.09 3.90 15.16
N ALA A 137 -10.99 3.56 13.88
CA ALA A 137 -10.78 4.52 12.82
C ALA A 137 -12.03 5.40 12.61
N ASP A 138 -11.84 6.71 12.65
CA ASP A 138 -12.91 7.68 12.42
C ASP A 138 -13.31 7.64 10.93
N PRO A 139 -14.56 7.31 10.56
CA PRO A 139 -14.99 7.22 9.17
C PRO A 139 -14.92 8.54 8.39
N GLN A 140 -14.83 9.68 9.06
CA GLN A 140 -14.70 10.99 8.40
C GLN A 140 -13.26 11.40 8.15
N ARG A 141 -12.30 10.72 8.81
CA ARG A 141 -10.88 11.09 8.78
C ARG A 141 -9.98 9.99 8.25
N TRP A 142 -10.30 8.72 8.49
CA TRP A 142 -9.46 7.60 8.15
C TRP A 142 -10.20 6.60 7.25
N PHE A 143 -9.87 6.71 5.97
CA PHE A 143 -10.42 5.92 4.88
C PHE A 143 -9.61 4.64 4.68
N PHE A 144 -10.31 3.54 4.43
CA PHE A 144 -9.69 2.26 4.08
C PHE A 144 -10.18 1.88 2.69
N ALA A 145 -9.26 1.72 1.75
CA ALA A 145 -9.57 1.60 0.34
C ALA A 145 -9.08 0.27 -0.24
N THR A 146 -9.91 -0.31 -1.10
CA THR A 146 -9.67 -1.51 -1.91
C THR A 146 -10.10 -1.24 -3.36
N GLY A 147 -9.94 -2.19 -4.27
CA GLY A 147 -10.34 -2.03 -5.66
C GLY A 147 -9.65 -3.00 -6.60
N ASP A 148 -9.69 -2.68 -7.89
CA ASP A 148 -8.92 -3.43 -8.89
C ASP A 148 -7.42 -3.28 -8.63
N MET A 149 -6.67 -4.37 -8.78
CA MET A 149 -5.23 -4.39 -8.48
C MET A 149 -4.44 -3.37 -9.33
N GLN A 150 -4.85 -3.13 -10.58
CA GLN A 150 -4.20 -2.12 -11.43
C GLN A 150 -4.44 -0.70 -10.88
N GLN A 151 -5.63 -0.43 -10.33
CA GLN A 151 -5.93 0.86 -9.71
C GLN A 151 -5.13 1.07 -8.42
N ILE A 152 -4.96 0.00 -7.62
CA ILE A 152 -4.12 0.01 -6.42
C ILE A 152 -2.64 0.26 -6.78
N GLN A 153 -2.13 -0.38 -7.84
CA GLN A 153 -0.78 -0.14 -8.34
C GLN A 153 -0.58 1.31 -8.77
N ARG A 154 -1.51 1.86 -9.57
CA ARG A 154 -1.46 3.27 -9.99
C ARG A 154 -1.51 4.23 -8.80
N ALA A 155 -2.34 3.95 -7.79
CA ALA A 155 -2.39 4.74 -6.57
C ALA A 155 -1.04 4.69 -5.83
N SER A 156 -0.45 3.50 -5.72
CA SER A 156 0.84 3.32 -5.06
C SER A 156 1.97 4.02 -5.80
N GLU A 157 2.03 3.92 -7.13
CA GLU A 157 3.00 4.61 -7.95
C GLU A 157 2.89 6.13 -7.80
N ALA A 158 1.68 6.67 -7.80
CA ALA A 158 1.46 8.10 -7.62
C ALA A 158 1.86 8.59 -6.23
N ILE A 159 1.59 7.82 -5.17
CA ILE A 159 1.76 8.26 -3.77
C ILE A 159 3.16 7.96 -3.22
N PHE A 160 3.76 6.84 -3.64
CA PHE A 160 5.02 6.33 -3.09
C PHE A 160 6.13 6.22 -4.14
N GLY A 161 5.82 6.40 -5.42
CA GLY A 161 6.79 6.26 -6.51
C GLY A 161 7.08 4.80 -6.88
N PHE A 162 6.39 3.82 -6.31
CA PHE A 162 6.54 2.42 -6.68
C PHE A 162 5.19 1.70 -6.71
N GLY A 163 5.05 0.77 -7.65
CA GLY A 163 3.93 -0.16 -7.68
C GLY A 163 4.06 -1.20 -6.57
N VAL A 164 2.93 -1.72 -6.11
CA VAL A 164 2.88 -2.77 -5.10
C VAL A 164 2.49 -4.08 -5.75
N LYS A 165 3.15 -5.17 -5.35
CA LYS A 165 2.65 -6.53 -5.56
C LYS A 165 2.02 -7.05 -4.27
N ARG A 166 1.21 -8.10 -4.44
CA ARG A 166 0.60 -8.81 -3.31
C ARG A 166 1.72 -9.20 -2.33
N VAL A 167 1.58 -8.84 -1.05
CA VAL A 167 2.49 -9.21 0.06
C VAL A 167 3.81 -8.41 0.16
N GLU A 168 4.00 -7.33 -0.61
CA GLU A 168 5.21 -6.51 -0.47
C GLU A 168 5.18 -5.60 0.76
N HIS A 169 6.32 -5.55 1.46
CA HIS A 169 6.51 -4.84 2.72
C HIS A 169 6.93 -3.39 2.42
N ALA A 170 5.98 -2.46 2.50
CA ALA A 170 6.28 -1.03 2.46
C ALA A 170 5.91 -0.41 3.82
N PRO A 171 6.81 -0.41 4.82
CA PRO A 171 6.52 0.15 6.13
C PRO A 171 6.59 1.67 6.13
N TYR A 172 6.05 2.30 5.08
CA TYR A 172 6.16 3.72 4.81
C TYR A 172 4.81 4.42 4.93
N LEU A 173 4.88 5.65 5.41
CA LEU A 173 3.82 6.64 5.47
C LEU A 173 4.20 7.78 4.53
N ALA A 174 3.37 8.07 3.53
CA ALA A 174 3.54 9.26 2.70
C ALA A 174 2.75 10.42 3.29
N LEU A 175 3.37 11.59 3.41
CA LEU A 175 2.72 12.83 3.84
C LEU A 175 2.44 13.71 2.62
N ILE A 176 1.20 14.13 2.49
CA ILE A 176 0.71 15.01 1.43
C ILE A 176 0.06 16.22 2.09
N ASP A 177 0.33 17.41 1.57
CA ASP A 177 -0.23 18.64 2.11
C ASP A 177 -1.70 18.88 1.68
N ARG A 178 -2.27 19.98 2.17
CA ARG A 178 -3.66 20.39 1.92
C ARG A 178 -3.99 20.68 0.46
N ASP A 179 -2.99 21.00 -0.36
CA ASP A 179 -3.18 21.29 -1.79
C ASP A 179 -2.94 20.04 -2.64
N GLY A 180 -2.58 18.92 -2.01
CA GLY A 180 -2.33 17.64 -2.67
C GLY A 180 -0.89 17.44 -3.09
N LYS A 181 0.05 18.22 -2.54
CA LYS A 181 1.47 18.13 -2.90
C LYS A 181 2.21 17.17 -2.00
N PHE A 182 3.08 16.34 -2.58
CA PHE A 182 3.95 15.45 -1.81
C PHE A 182 4.89 16.24 -0.91
N VAL A 183 4.97 15.85 0.35
CA VAL A 183 5.87 16.46 1.34
C VAL A 183 7.06 15.55 1.61
N GLY A 184 6.81 14.27 1.86
CA GLY A 184 7.86 13.31 2.15
C GLY A 184 7.33 11.92 2.51
N MET A 185 8.26 10.98 2.65
CA MET A 185 7.99 9.58 3.02
C MET A 185 8.72 9.24 4.32
N TYR A 186 8.03 8.57 5.23
CA TYR A 186 8.49 8.31 6.59
C TYR A 186 8.32 6.84 6.93
N SER A 187 9.26 6.25 7.65
CA SER A 187 9.14 4.87 8.11
C SER A 187 8.20 4.79 9.32
N GLY A 188 7.10 4.04 9.18
CA GLY A 188 6.12 3.79 10.23
C GLY A 188 6.61 2.88 11.35
N ILE A 189 7.83 2.34 11.25
CA ILE A 189 8.47 1.48 12.25
C ILE A 189 9.70 2.12 12.90
N SER A 190 10.14 3.28 12.43
CA SER A 190 11.27 4.03 13.00
C SER A 190 10.77 5.13 13.93
N THR A 191 11.22 5.14 15.18
CA THR A 191 10.88 6.18 16.15
C THR A 191 11.28 7.57 15.66
N GLN A 192 12.49 7.71 15.14
CA GLN A 192 13.00 8.98 14.61
C GLN A 192 12.16 9.47 13.42
N SER A 193 11.87 8.59 12.46
CA SER A 193 11.09 8.98 11.29
C SER A 193 9.65 9.38 11.65
N MET A 194 9.07 8.73 12.67
CA MET A 194 7.77 9.12 13.21
C MET A 194 7.80 10.45 13.97
N GLU A 195 8.92 10.82 14.59
CA GLU A 195 9.11 12.13 15.20
C GLU A 195 9.19 13.22 14.12
N GLU A 196 9.95 12.98 13.06
CA GLU A 196 10.04 13.85 11.88
C GLU A 196 8.67 14.05 11.21
N LEU A 197 7.91 12.97 11.01
CA LEU A 197 6.55 13.03 10.47
C LEU A 197 5.63 13.91 11.34
N ARG A 198 5.67 13.75 12.66
CA ARG A 198 4.86 14.55 13.58
C ARG A 198 5.26 16.01 13.57
N ALA A 199 6.56 16.31 13.49
CA ALA A 199 7.07 17.67 13.39
C ALA A 199 6.61 18.33 12.08
N GLU A 200 6.69 17.63 10.95
CA GLU A 200 6.19 18.16 9.67
C GLU A 200 4.68 18.33 9.65
N LEU A 201 3.92 17.36 10.17
CA LEU A 201 2.47 17.51 10.35
C LEU A 201 2.12 18.74 11.20
N ALA A 202 2.84 18.97 12.30
CA ALA A 202 2.62 20.14 13.15
C ALA A 202 2.84 21.45 12.37
N LYS A 203 3.91 21.55 11.58
CA LYS A 203 4.16 22.71 10.69
C LYS A 203 3.03 22.88 9.67
N LEU A 204 2.55 21.78 9.10
CA LEU A 204 1.46 21.81 8.12
C LEU A 204 0.13 22.21 8.74
N LEU A 205 -0.09 21.97 10.02
CA LEU A 205 -1.32 22.34 10.74
C LEU A 205 -1.28 23.76 11.31
N SER A 206 -0.10 24.39 11.40
CA SER A 206 0.04 25.77 11.86
C SER A 206 -0.70 26.76 10.94
N PRO A 207 -1.46 27.72 11.50
CA PRO A 207 -2.24 28.70 10.73
C PRO A 207 -1.38 29.74 9.97
N ASP A 208 -0.12 29.94 10.38
CA ASP A 208 0.77 30.97 9.83
C ASP A 208 1.57 30.52 8.60
N ARG A 209 1.08 29.51 7.85
CA ARG A 209 1.81 29.04 6.68
C ARG A 209 1.78 30.12 5.58
N PRO A 210 2.90 30.43 4.91
CA PRO A 210 2.92 31.40 3.81
C PRO A 210 1.91 31.12 2.68
N GLN A 211 1.55 29.84 2.47
CA GLN A 211 0.55 29.42 1.49
C GLN A 211 -0.91 29.74 1.92
N ASP A 212 -1.15 29.95 3.22
CA ASP A 212 -2.48 30.27 3.76
C ASP A 212 -2.74 31.78 3.87
N ALA A 213 -1.68 32.59 3.85
CA ALA A 213 -1.76 34.05 3.90
C ALA A 213 -2.57 34.62 2.72
N GLY A 214 -2.55 33.97 1.56
CA GLY A 214 -3.38 34.34 0.40
C GLY A 214 -4.83 33.87 0.47
N ARG A 215 -5.15 32.91 1.36
CA ARG A 215 -6.51 32.35 1.52
C ARG A 215 -7.31 33.05 2.61
N ASN A 216 -6.63 33.60 3.62
CA ASN A 216 -7.22 34.32 4.75
C ASN A 216 -7.25 35.85 4.56
N ALA A 217 -6.84 36.37 3.40
CA ALA A 217 -7.02 37.78 3.08
C ALA A 217 -8.53 38.08 2.97
N PRO A 218 -9.07 39.06 3.74
CA PRO A 218 -10.48 39.41 3.62
C PRO A 218 -10.79 39.83 2.19
N ALA A 219 -11.82 39.21 1.60
CA ALA A 219 -12.31 39.58 0.28
C ALA A 219 -12.55 41.09 0.27
N GLN A 220 -11.81 41.80 -0.58
CA GLN A 220 -12.01 43.23 -0.76
C GLN A 220 -13.42 43.44 -1.30
N GLU A 221 -14.29 43.92 -0.43
CA GLU A 221 -15.62 44.42 -0.73
C GLU A 221 -15.47 45.49 -1.81
N THR A 222 -15.80 45.12 -3.05
CA THR A 222 -15.81 46.05 -4.18
C THR A 222 -17.02 46.95 -4.01
N ALA A 223 -16.84 48.03 -3.24
CA ALA A 223 -17.74 49.14 -3.20
C ALA A 223 -17.80 49.77 -4.61
N SER A 224 -18.79 49.33 -5.39
CA SER A 224 -19.23 50.04 -6.59
C SER A 224 -19.80 51.38 -6.13
N LYS A 225 -18.98 52.42 -6.30
CA LYS A 225 -19.39 53.80 -6.21
C LYS A 225 -19.22 54.36 -7.61
N ASP A 226 -20.33 54.58 -8.27
CA ASP A 226 -20.37 55.34 -9.52
C ASP A 226 -21.54 56.34 -9.49
N PRO A 227 -21.39 57.45 -10.23
CA PRO A 227 -21.62 58.81 -9.74
C PRO A 227 -23.04 59.38 -9.89
#